data_AF-A0A7Y6IX92-F1
#
_entry.id   AF-A0A7Y6IX92-F1
#
_cell.length_a   1.000
_cell.length_b   1.000
_cell.length_c   1.000
_cell.angle_alpha   90.00
_cell.angle_beta   90.00
_cell.angle_gamma   90.00
#
_symmetry.space_group_name_H-M   'P 1'
#
loop_
_entity.id
_entity.type
_entity.pdbx_description
1 polymer ?
#
loop_
_entity_poly.entity_id
_entity_poly.type
_entity_poly.pdbx_seq_one_letter_code
_entity_poly.pdbx_strand_id
1 'polypeptide(L)'
;MLRLAETLVMLAAGADEQVAWCRRHGWGVDELALDFDWARSWVVRNVDEQAPGLLSPLLHDVLERIDDRLEAMSGEADAGTWTPRGLAVDPEWEEVRRLARRALAEMAGPVRVPRPEEL
;
A
#
# COMPACT_ATOMS: atom_id res chain seq x y z
N MET A 1 0.85 10.54 6.93
CA MET A 1 0.23 10.79 5.61
C MET A 1 1.25 10.87 4.47
N LEU A 2 2.29 11.73 4.53
CA LEU A 2 3.27 11.83 3.43
C LEU A 2 3.94 10.48 3.10
N ARG A 3 4.35 9.74 4.13
CA ARG A 3 4.98 8.42 3.94
C ARG A 3 4.04 7.35 3.37
N LEU A 4 2.77 7.34 3.78
CA LEU A 4 1.78 6.43 3.20
C LEU A 4 1.51 6.75 1.73
N ALA A 5 1.46 8.03 1.36
CA ALA A 5 1.31 8.42 -0.04
C ALA A 5 2.52 7.96 -0.88
N GLU A 6 3.74 8.11 -0.37
CA GLU A 6 4.96 7.67 -1.05
C GLU A 6 4.97 6.15 -1.31
N THR A 7 4.63 5.35 -0.29
CA THR A 7 4.62 3.89 -0.43
C THR A 7 3.52 3.43 -1.40
N LEU A 8 2.33 4.05 -1.34
CA LEU A 8 1.25 3.79 -2.29
C LEU A 8 1.61 4.19 -3.73
N VAL A 9 2.31 5.31 -3.93
CA VAL A 9 2.82 5.70 -5.25
C VAL A 9 3.75 4.62 -5.80
N MET A 10 4.65 4.10 -4.98
CA MET A 10 5.56 3.04 -5.42
C MET A 10 4.86 1.70 -5.62
N LEU A 11 3.90 1.32 -4.79
CA LEU A 11 3.08 0.12 -5.02
C LEU A 11 2.20 0.24 -6.26
N ALA A 12 1.75 1.44 -6.63
CA ALA A 12 0.93 1.70 -7.82
C ALA A 12 1.74 1.74 -9.13
N ALA A 13 3.06 1.95 -9.03
CA ALA A 13 3.95 2.10 -10.17
C ALA A 13 4.08 0.81 -10.98
N GLY A 14 4.49 0.94 -12.25
CA GLY A 14 4.75 -0.20 -13.11
C GLY A 14 5.94 -1.03 -12.61
N ALA A 15 6.06 -2.25 -13.15
CA ALA A 15 7.11 -3.18 -12.76
C ALA A 15 8.51 -2.59 -12.96
N ASP A 16 8.75 -1.90 -14.07
CA ASP A 16 10.05 -1.31 -14.38
C ASP A 16 10.42 -0.20 -13.39
N GLU A 17 9.46 0.66 -13.01
CA GLU A 17 9.66 1.69 -12.00
C GLU A 17 9.92 1.11 -10.62
N GLN A 18 9.19 0.05 -10.23
CA GLN A 18 9.39 -0.65 -8.97
C GLN A 18 10.79 -1.30 -8.90
N VAL A 19 11.21 -1.96 -9.98
CA VAL A 19 12.56 -2.55 -10.09
C VAL A 19 13.63 -1.46 -10.01
N ALA A 20 13.45 -0.34 -10.72
CA ALA A 20 14.37 0.78 -10.68
C ALA A 20 14.47 1.38 -9.27
N TRP A 21 13.35 1.48 -8.56
CA TRP A 21 13.29 1.97 -7.18
C TRP A 21 14.03 1.04 -6.22
N CYS A 22 13.76 -0.27 -6.25
CA CYS A 22 14.47 -1.25 -5.44
C CYS A 22 15.98 -1.19 -5.69
N ARG A 23 16.40 -1.13 -6.96
CA ARG A 23 17.82 -1.00 -7.32
C ARG A 23 18.45 0.29 -6.78
N ARG A 24 17.74 1.41 -6.86
CA ARG A 24 18.23 2.71 -6.37
C ARG A 24 18.48 2.69 -4.85
N HIS A 25 17.65 1.97 -4.10
CA HIS A 25 17.73 1.92 -2.63
C HIS A 25 18.50 0.70 -2.10
N GLY A 26 18.93 -0.21 -2.97
CA GLY A 26 19.58 -1.47 -2.57
C GLY A 26 18.63 -2.43 -1.87
N TRP A 27 17.34 -2.37 -2.22
CA TRP A 27 16.26 -3.13 -1.59
C TRP A 27 15.95 -4.43 -2.32
N GLY A 28 15.49 -5.41 -1.55
CA GLY A 28 14.70 -6.52 -2.07
C GLY A 28 13.32 -6.03 -2.55
N VAL A 29 12.57 -6.90 -3.20
CA VAL A 29 11.20 -6.57 -3.64
C VAL A 29 10.23 -6.55 -2.47
N ASP A 30 10.47 -7.41 -1.48
CA ASP A 30 9.79 -7.49 -0.19
C ASP A 30 9.80 -6.17 0.58
N GLU A 31 10.85 -5.37 0.46
CA GLU A 31 10.92 -4.03 1.07
C GLU A 31 9.81 -3.08 0.60
N LEU A 32 9.24 -3.29 -0.60
CA LEU A 32 8.06 -2.52 -1.04
C LEU A 32 6.84 -2.82 -0.15
N ALA A 33 6.68 -4.07 0.26
CA ALA A 33 5.61 -4.48 1.17
C ALA A 33 5.89 -4.03 2.61
N LEU A 34 7.14 -4.20 3.09
CA LEU A 34 7.53 -3.81 4.43
C LEU A 34 7.43 -2.29 4.67
N ASP A 35 7.84 -1.47 3.69
CA ASP A 35 7.72 -0.01 3.79
C ASP A 35 6.23 0.41 3.80
N PHE A 36 5.39 -0.27 3.01
CA PHE A 36 3.95 -0.07 3.05
C PHE A 36 3.33 -0.46 4.39
N ASP A 37 3.59 -1.66 4.91
CA ASP A 37 3.06 -2.12 6.20
C ASP A 37 3.45 -1.14 7.30
N TRP A 38 4.72 -0.74 7.37
CA TRP A 38 5.17 0.25 8.35
C TRP A 38 4.38 1.56 8.27
N ALA A 39 4.20 2.10 7.06
CA ALA A 39 3.47 3.35 6.85
C ALA A 39 1.97 3.23 7.16
N ARG A 40 1.36 2.11 6.77
CA ARG A 40 -0.05 1.78 7.03
C ARG A 40 -0.29 1.63 8.53
N SER A 41 0.51 0.80 9.19
CA SER A 41 0.48 0.56 10.64
C SER A 41 0.65 1.86 11.43
N TRP A 42 1.53 2.77 10.98
CA TRP A 42 1.66 4.09 11.58
C TRP A 42 0.38 4.93 11.43
N VAL A 43 -0.23 4.96 10.24
CA VAL A 43 -1.46 5.71 9.99
C VAL A 43 -2.62 5.18 10.82
N VAL A 44 -2.82 3.86 10.89
CA VAL A 44 -3.89 3.27 11.71
C VAL A 44 -3.73 3.65 13.18
N ARG A 45 -2.55 3.47 13.76
CA ARG A 45 -2.32 3.77 15.19
C ARG A 45 -2.42 5.25 15.55
N ASN A 46 -2.00 6.14 14.66
CA ASN A 46 -1.90 7.57 14.98
C ASN A 46 -3.06 8.41 14.46
N VAL A 47 -3.80 7.92 13.47
CA VAL A 47 -4.95 8.63 12.90
C VAL A 47 -6.23 7.93 13.30
N ASP A 48 -6.37 6.64 13.01
CA ASP A 48 -7.65 5.95 13.15
C ASP A 48 -7.98 5.66 14.63
N GLU A 49 -7.01 5.17 15.41
CA GLU A 49 -7.23 4.90 16.84
C GLU A 49 -7.33 6.18 17.69
N GLN A 50 -6.64 7.26 17.30
CA GLN A 50 -6.59 8.52 18.07
C GLN A 50 -7.68 9.51 17.67
N ALA A 51 -8.16 9.41 16.42
CA ALA A 51 -9.20 10.26 15.87
C ALA A 51 -10.07 9.45 14.89
N PRO A 52 -10.92 8.55 15.42
CA PRO A 52 -11.80 7.72 14.62
C PRO A 52 -12.58 8.53 13.58
N GLY A 53 -12.71 7.98 12.37
CA GLY A 53 -13.48 8.61 11.28
C GLY A 53 -12.70 9.62 10.43
N LEU A 54 -11.48 10.02 10.80
CA LEU A 54 -10.63 10.87 9.94
C LEU A 54 -10.15 10.13 8.69
N LEU A 55 -9.88 8.83 8.80
CA LEU A 55 -9.62 7.99 7.64
C LEU A 55 -10.96 7.62 7.01
N SER A 56 -11.12 7.85 5.70
CA SER A 56 -12.37 7.44 5.04
C SER A 56 -12.53 5.91 5.14
N PRO A 57 -13.75 5.39 5.38
CA PRO A 57 -13.96 3.94 5.43
C PRO A 57 -13.52 3.21 4.17
N LEU A 58 -13.62 3.88 3.01
CA LEU A 58 -13.14 3.36 1.73
C LEU A 58 -11.62 3.27 1.67
N LEU A 59 -10.90 4.27 2.17
CA LEU A 59 -9.44 4.21 2.24
C LEU A 59 -9.00 3.12 3.22
N HIS A 60 -9.66 3.00 4.37
CA HIS A 60 -9.40 1.91 5.32
C HIS A 60 -9.53 0.53 4.67
N ASP A 61 -10.68 0.23 4.04
CA ASP A 61 -10.94 -1.03 3.32
C ASP A 61 -9.87 -1.32 2.26
N VAL A 62 -9.50 -0.31 1.47
CA VAL A 62 -8.50 -0.51 0.41
C VAL A 62 -7.12 -0.79 0.99
N LEU A 63 -6.71 -0.11 2.07
CA LEU A 63 -5.42 -0.35 2.73
C LEU A 63 -5.35 -1.75 3.35
N GLU A 64 -6.43 -2.22 3.97
CA GLU A 64 -6.53 -3.58 4.50
C GLU A 64 -6.45 -4.63 3.38
N ARG A 65 -7.13 -4.40 2.26
CA ARG A 65 -7.05 -5.32 1.11
C ARG A 65 -5.67 -5.39 0.44
N ILE A 66 -4.89 -4.31 0.49
CA ILE A 66 -3.49 -4.33 0.02
C ILE A 66 -2.66 -5.19 0.99
N ASP A 67 -2.85 -4.99 2.29
CA ASP A 67 -2.17 -5.72 3.35
C ASP A 67 -2.42 -7.23 3.26
N ASP A 68 -3.70 -7.63 3.22
CA ASP A 68 -4.12 -9.04 3.06
C ASP A 68 -3.51 -9.69 1.82
N ARG A 69 -3.39 -8.91 0.74
CA ARG A 69 -2.81 -9.40 -0.51
C ARG A 69 -1.31 -9.65 -0.40
N LEU A 70 -0.59 -8.72 0.19
CA LEU A 70 0.86 -8.84 0.40
C LEU A 70 1.18 -9.95 1.42
N GLU A 71 0.36 -10.09 2.47
CA GLU A 71 0.44 -11.20 3.44
C GLU A 71 0.20 -12.55 2.73
N ALA A 72 -0.81 -12.65 1.86
CA ALA A 72 -1.10 -13.87 1.13
C ALA A 72 0.00 -14.29 0.13
N MET A 73 0.79 -13.33 -0.37
CA MET A 73 1.98 -13.59 -1.19
C MET A 73 3.19 -14.03 -0.36
N SER A 74 3.10 -13.99 0.98
CA SER A 74 4.22 -14.32 1.86
C SER A 74 4.35 -15.83 2.07
N GLY A 75 5.60 -16.30 2.21
CA GLY A 75 5.92 -17.70 2.46
C GLY A 75 6.88 -18.27 1.42
N GLU A 76 7.53 -19.40 1.76
CA GLU A 76 8.56 -20.00 0.91
C GLU A 76 8.02 -20.48 -0.45
N ALA A 77 6.74 -20.86 -0.51
CA ALA A 77 6.09 -21.32 -1.74
C ALA A 77 6.00 -20.21 -2.80
N ASP A 78 5.89 -18.95 -2.36
CA ASP A 78 5.67 -17.76 -3.19
C ASP A 78 6.94 -16.90 -3.30
N ALA A 79 8.11 -17.44 -2.94
CA ALA A 79 9.39 -16.74 -3.04
C ALA A 79 9.69 -16.20 -4.46
N GLY A 80 9.13 -16.84 -5.50
CA GLY A 80 9.25 -16.37 -6.89
C GLY A 80 8.56 -15.02 -7.16
N THR A 81 7.52 -14.70 -6.40
CA THR A 81 6.74 -13.47 -6.50
C THR A 81 7.53 -12.25 -6.02
N TRP A 82 8.45 -12.45 -5.06
CA TRP A 82 9.30 -11.41 -4.47
C TRP A 82 10.61 -11.19 -5.24
N THR A 83 10.53 -11.20 -6.57
CA THR A 83 11.68 -11.02 -7.46
C THR A 83 11.39 -9.95 -8.53
N PRO A 84 12.41 -9.36 -9.17
CA PRO A 84 12.20 -8.45 -10.29
C PRO A 84 11.36 -9.07 -11.43
N ARG A 85 11.48 -10.38 -11.63
CA ARG A 85 10.64 -11.11 -12.60
C ARG A 85 9.21 -11.22 -12.09
N GLY A 86 9.02 -11.56 -10.81
CA GLY A 86 7.71 -11.63 -10.15
C GLY A 86 6.94 -10.32 -10.30
N LEU A 87 7.59 -9.18 -10.05
CA LEU A 87 6.98 -7.86 -10.29
C LEU A 87 6.42 -7.72 -11.72
N ALA A 88 7.09 -8.25 -12.73
CA ALA A 88 6.69 -8.09 -14.12
C ALA A 88 5.58 -9.04 -14.58
N VAL A 89 5.47 -10.25 -14.00
CA VAL A 89 4.63 -11.32 -14.56
C VAL A 89 3.61 -11.90 -13.60
N ASP A 90 3.77 -11.67 -12.29
CA ASP A 90 2.86 -12.21 -11.29
C ASP A 90 1.57 -11.38 -11.24
N PRO A 91 0.39 -11.98 -11.44
CA PRO A 91 -0.88 -11.26 -11.40
C PRO A 91 -1.19 -10.65 -10.03
N GLU A 92 -0.64 -11.18 -8.94
CA GLU A 92 -0.85 -10.63 -7.60
C GLU A 92 -0.29 -9.21 -7.48
N TRP A 93 0.88 -8.96 -8.09
CA TRP A 93 1.46 -7.61 -8.14
C TRP A 93 0.63 -6.63 -8.97
N GLU A 94 -0.05 -7.09 -10.03
CA GLU A 94 -0.95 -6.21 -10.78
C GLU A 94 -2.19 -5.83 -9.95
N GLU A 95 -2.70 -6.75 -9.14
CA GLU A 95 -3.79 -6.46 -8.22
C GLU A 95 -3.37 -5.49 -7.11
N VAL A 96 -2.17 -5.66 -6.54
CA VAL A 96 -1.57 -4.70 -5.59
C VAL A 96 -1.49 -3.30 -6.22
N ARG A 97 -0.97 -3.19 -7.45
CA ARG A 97 -0.91 -1.90 -8.16
C ARG A 97 -2.30 -1.29 -8.36
N ARG A 98 -3.28 -2.10 -8.76
CA ARG A 98 -4.66 -1.64 -8.98
C ARG A 98 -5.27 -1.10 -7.69
N LEU A 99 -5.09 -1.78 -6.56
CA LEU A 99 -5.56 -1.35 -5.25
C LEU A 99 -4.82 -0.09 -4.78
N ALA A 100 -3.51 -0.01 -4.95
CA ALA A 100 -2.72 1.17 -4.59
C ALA A 100 -3.15 2.41 -5.40
N ARG A 101 -3.40 2.27 -6.71
CA ARG A 101 -3.99 3.35 -7.54
C ARG A 101 -5.34 3.81 -7.00
N ARG A 102 -6.18 2.89 -6.52
CA ARG A 102 -7.47 3.22 -5.90
C ARG A 102 -7.26 3.97 -4.57
N ALA A 103 -6.35 3.53 -3.70
CA ALA A 103 -6.04 4.22 -2.45
C ALA A 103 -5.56 5.66 -2.69
N LEU A 104 -4.69 5.87 -3.68
CA LEU A 104 -4.23 7.21 -4.08
C LEU A 104 -5.38 8.10 -4.57
N ALA A 105 -6.33 7.55 -5.33
CA ALA A 105 -7.50 8.29 -5.78
C ALA A 105 -8.39 8.73 -4.60
N GLU A 106 -8.59 7.85 -3.61
CA GLU A 106 -9.32 8.19 -2.38
C GLU A 106 -8.59 9.27 -1.56
N MET A 107 -7.26 9.18 -1.46
CA MET A 107 -6.43 10.18 -0.74
C MET A 107 -6.41 11.55 -1.43
N ALA A 108 -6.41 11.59 -2.76
CA ALA A 108 -6.41 12.82 -3.56
C ALA A 108 -7.83 13.41 -3.74
N GLY A 109 -8.86 12.68 -3.33
CA GLY A 109 -10.25 13.12 -3.36
C GLY A 109 -10.53 14.30 -2.42
N PRO A 110 -11.72 14.90 -2.49
CA PRO A 110 -12.12 15.97 -1.59
C PRO A 110 -12.04 15.51 -0.13
N VAL A 111 -11.35 16.29 0.71
CA VAL A 111 -11.29 16.02 2.15
C VAL A 111 -12.70 16.15 2.73
N ARG A 112 -13.27 15.02 3.14
CA ARG A 112 -14.50 15.00 3.93
C ARG A 112 -14.12 15.20 5.39
N VAL A 113 -14.52 16.33 5.97
CA VAL A 113 -14.48 16.51 7.42
C VAL A 113 -15.62 15.67 8.02
N PRO A 114 -15.33 14.70 8.90
CA PRO A 114 -16.37 13.93 9.56
C PRO A 114 -17.27 14.87 10.35
N ARG A 115 -18.58 14.61 10.32
CA ARG A 115 -19.50 15.41 11.14
C ARG A 115 -19.34 15.01 12.62
N PRO A 116 -19.63 15.90 13.59
CA PRO A 116 -19.47 15.59 15.01
C PRO A 116 -20.18 14.32 15.47
N GLU A 117 -21.26 13.91 14.79
CA GLU A 117 -21.99 12.66 15.04
C GLU A 117 -21.34 11.38 14.46
N GLU A 118 -20.26 11.51 13.67
CA GLU A 118 -19.52 10.42 13.02
C GLU A 118 -18.15 10.14 13.70
N LEU A 119 -17.83 10.89 14.77
CA LEU A 119 -16.63 10.76 15.62
C LEU A 119 -16.94 9.94 16.89
#